data_AF-F4SE89-F1
#
_entry.id   AF-F4SE89-F1
#
_cell.length_a   1.000
_cell.length_b   1.000
_cell.length_c   1.000
_cell.angle_alpha   90.00
_cell.angle_beta   90.00
_cell.angle_gamma   90.00
#
_symmetry.space_group_name_H-M   'P 1'
#
loop_
_entity.id
_entity.type
_entity.pdbx_description
1 polymer ?
#
loop_
_entity_poly.entity_id
_entity_poly.type
_entity_poly.pdbx_seq_one_letter_code
_entity_poly.pdbx_strand_id
1 'polypeptide(L)' 'MVMNKQPFMSGTVDGLNDQIRNAEVEFSSSVSPQFCSLVSLLLKKDPSERLDCIEKVLEQDFFSDMVSSLSYGF' A
#
# COMPACT_ATOMS: atom_id res chain seq x y z
N MET A 1 8.82 -7.03 5.47
CA MET A 1 9.73 -6.61 4.38
C MET A 1 8.99 -5.57 3.56
N VAL A 2 9.59 -4.40 3.29
CA VAL A 2 8.96 -3.32 2.49
C VAL A 2 9.58 -3.26 1.09
N MET A 3 8.97 -2.51 0.17
CA MET A 3 9.57 -2.24 -1.13
C MET A 3 10.87 -1.43 -0.98
N ASN A 4 11.96 -1.91 -1.59
CA ASN A 4 13.26 -1.21 -1.60
C ASN A 4 13.40 -0.24 -2.80
N LYS A 5 12.31 0.03 -3.52
CA LYS A 5 12.28 0.92 -4.69
C LYS A 5 10.95 1.68 -4.75
N GLN A 6 10.96 2.80 -5.47
CA GLN A 6 9.73 3.54 -5.79
C GLN A 6 8.81 2.68 -6.67
N PRO A 7 7.48 2.74 -6.48
CA PRO A 7 6.53 1.92 -7.24
C PRO A 7 6.41 2.33 -8.72
N PHE A 8 6.72 3.59 -9.05
CA PHE A 8 6.73 4.11 -10.42
C PHE A 8 8.05 4.84 -10.68
N MET A 9 8.64 4.62 -11.86
CA MET A 9 9.87 5.27 -12.31
C MET A 9 9.87 5.41 -13.83
N SER A 10 10.22 6.61 -14.29
CA SER A 10 10.40 6.93 -15.71
C SER A 10 11.57 7.88 -15.88
N GLY A 11 12.21 7.84 -17.06
CA GLY A 11 13.24 8.81 -17.45
C GLY A 11 12.70 10.20 -17.80
N THR A 12 11.37 10.35 -17.91
CA THR A 12 10.70 11.62 -18.21
C THR A 12 9.53 11.87 -17.27
N VAL A 13 9.21 13.14 -17.05
CA VAL A 13 8.07 13.57 -16.22
C VAL A 13 6.75 13.08 -16.81
N ASP A 14 6.59 13.16 -18.14
CA ASP A 14 5.36 12.70 -18.80
C ASP A 14 5.16 11.19 -18.63
N GLY A 15 6.21 10.38 -18.82
CA GLY A 15 6.11 8.95 -18.60
C GLY A 15 5.87 8.60 -17.13
N LEU A 16 6.40 9.40 -16.19
CA LEU A 16 6.12 9.22 -14.76
C LEU A 16 4.65 9.53 -14.44
N ASN A 17 4.11 10.62 -15.00
CA ASN A 17 2.70 10.98 -14.85
C ASN A 17 1.78 9.90 -15.42
N ASP A 18 2.13 9.34 -16.58
CA ASP A 18 1.37 8.26 -17.21
C ASP A 18 1.38 6.99 -16.35
N GLN A 19 2.53 6.61 -15.78
CA GLN A 19 2.60 5.49 -14.85
C GLN A 19 1.80 5.75 -13.57
N ILE A 20 1.93 6.93 -12.97
CA ILE A 20 1.18 7.28 -11.75
C ILE A 20 -0.33 7.23 -12.01
N ARG A 21 -0.80 7.59 -13.19
CA ARG A 21 -2.23 7.58 -13.53
C ARG A 21 -2.74 6.19 -13.89
N ASN A 22 -1.99 5.44 -14.67
CA ASN A 22 -2.52 4.27 -15.37
C ASN A 22 -1.88 2.94 -14.99
N ALA A 23 -0.63 2.95 -14.48
CA ALA A 23 0.06 1.71 -14.16
C ALA A 23 -0.37 1.15 -12.80
N GLU A 24 -0.39 -0.18 -12.74
CA GLU A 24 -0.51 -0.94 -11.51
C GLU A 24 0.86 -1.05 -10.81
N VAL A 25 0.83 -1.27 -9.50
CA VAL A 25 2.06 -1.44 -8.70
C VAL A 25 2.52 -2.87 -8.81
N GLU A 26 3.78 -3.05 -9.23
CA GLU A 26 4.40 -4.38 -9.29
C GLU A 26 5.14 -4.70 -7.99
N PHE A 27 4.77 -5.82 -7.37
CA PHE A 27 5.41 -6.32 -6.15
C PHE A 27 6.35 -7.49 -6.48
N SER A 28 7.51 -7.54 -5.82
CA SER A 28 8.34 -8.74 -5.88
C SER A 28 7.75 -9.85 -5.02
N SER A 29 8.00 -11.10 -5.40
CA SER A 29 7.53 -12.29 -4.67
C SER A 29 8.06 -12.42 -3.24
N SER A 30 9.11 -11.66 -2.90
CA SER A 30 9.67 -11.58 -1.54
C SER A 30 8.89 -10.68 -0.58
N VAL A 31 7.96 -9.86 -1.08
CA VAL A 31 7.16 -8.96 -0.26
C VAL A 31 5.97 -9.72 0.31
N SER A 32 5.61 -9.45 1.57
CA SER A 32 4.52 -10.16 2.21
C SER A 32 3.17 -9.83 1.56
N PRO A 33 2.28 -10.82 1.35
CA PRO A 33 0.97 -10.59 0.75
C PRO A 33 0.14 -9.52 1.47
N GLN A 34 0.24 -9.46 2.80
CA GLN A 34 -0.46 -8.47 3.62
C GLN A 34 0.00 -7.04 3.31
N PHE A 35 1.30 -6.85 3.09
CA PHE A 35 1.85 -5.55 2.71
C PHE A 35 1.41 -5.18 1.30
N CYS A 36 1.46 -6.12 0.35
CA CYS A 36 1.00 -5.89 -1.02
C CYS A 36 -0.47 -5.45 -1.05
N SER A 37 -1.33 -6.12 -0.26
CA SER A 37 -2.75 -5.78 -0.13
C SER A 37 -2.94 -4.34 0.39
N LEU A 38 -2.29 -3.99 1.50
CA LEU A 38 -2.35 -2.65 2.08
C LEU A 38 -1.93 -1.56 1.07
N VAL A 39 -0.78 -1.75 0.41
CA VAL A 39 -0.28 -0.78 -0.57
C VAL A 39 -1.21 -0.65 -1.78
N SER A 40 -1.82 -1.75 -2.23
CA SER A 40 -2.78 -1.74 -3.34
C SER A 40 -4.04 -0.93 -3.01
N LEU A 41 -4.52 -1.01 -1.76
CA LEU A 41 -5.65 -0.22 -1.28
C LEU A 41 -5.31 1.27 -1.12
N LEU A 42 -4.10 1.59 -0.67
CA LEU A 42 -3.62 2.97 -0.52
C LEU A 42 -3.36 3.67 -1.86
N LEU A 43 -2.87 2.93 -2.87
CA LEU A 43 -2.49 3.46 -4.18
C LEU A 43 -3.59 3.29 -5.24
N LYS A 44 -4.81 2.98 -4.81
CA LYS A 44 -5.97 2.83 -5.69
C LYS A 44 -6.27 4.12 -6.44
N LYS A 45 -6.48 4.03 -7.76
CA LYS A 45 -6.60 5.23 -8.61
C LYS A 45 -7.90 5.99 -8.35
N ASP A 46 -9.01 5.26 -8.21
CA ASP A 46 -10.29 5.81 -7.79
C ASP A 46 -10.21 6.23 -6.30
N PRO A 47 -10.37 7.52 -5.98
CA PRO A 47 -10.35 7.99 -4.59
C PRO A 47 -11.48 7.42 -3.74
N SER A 48 -12.62 7.07 -4.32
CA SER A 48 -13.78 6.53 -3.58
C SER A 48 -13.57 5.10 -3.09
N GLU A 49 -12.70 4.35 -3.80
CA GLU A 49 -12.31 3.00 -3.42
C GLU A 49 -10.97 2.95 -2.67
N ARG A 50 -10.27 4.08 -2.59
CA ARG A 50 -8.98 4.19 -1.92
C ARG A 50 -9.18 4.13 -0.42
N LEU A 51 -8.28 3.43 0.24
CA LEU A 51 -8.22 3.42 1.70
C LEU A 51 -7.85 4.82 2.21
N ASP A 52 -8.78 5.44 2.92
CA ASP A 52 -8.79 6.89 3.18
C ASP A 52 -8.80 7.28 4.67
N CYS A 53 -9.23 6.39 5.57
CA CYS A 53 -9.29 6.65 7.00
C CYS A 53 -8.36 5.74 7.82
N ILE A 54 -7.82 6.29 8.91
CA ILE A 54 -6.80 5.64 9.74
C ILE A 54 -7.33 4.39 10.43
N GLU A 55 -8.62 4.38 10.81
CA GLU A 55 -9.27 3.26 11.46
C GLU A 55 -9.26 2.03 10.53
N LYS A 56 -9.67 2.18 9.28
CA LYS A 56 -9.63 1.10 8.28
C LYS A 56 -8.21 0.68 7.92
N VAL A 57 -7.23 1.59 8.03
CA VAL A 57 -5.81 1.26 7.83
C VAL A 57 -5.33 0.32 8.94
N LEU A 58 -5.67 0.61 10.19
CA LEU A 58 -5.27 -0.21 11.33
C LEU A 58 -6.01 -1.56 11.38
N GLU A 59 -7.18 -1.66 10.76
CA GLU A 59 -7.92 -2.92 10.59
C GLU A 59 -7.30 -3.88 9.56
N GLN A 60 -6.33 -3.44 8.75
CA GLN A 60 -5.71 -4.31 7.75
C GLN A 60 -4.86 -5.41 8.41
N ASP A 61 -4.89 -6.63 7.86
CA ASP A 61 -4.12 -7.79 8.34
C ASP A 61 -2.64 -7.50 8.56
N PHE A 62 -2.07 -6.55 7.79
CA PHE A 62 -0.69 -6.10 7.94
C PHE A 62 -0.37 -5.60 9.37
N PHE A 63 -1.34 -5.03 10.08
CA PHE A 63 -1.19 -4.48 11.43
C PHE A 63 -1.76 -5.39 12.54
N SER A 64 -2.20 -6.61 12.21
CA SER A 64 -2.82 -7.54 13.17
C SER A 64 -1.97 -7.82 14.44
N ASP A 65 -0.64 -7.90 14.29
CA ASP A 65 0.31 -8.08 15.40
C ASP A 65 0.44 -6.82 16.29
N MET A 66 0.18 -5.63 15.76
CA MET A 66 0.21 -4.37 16.54
C MET A 66 -1.08 -4.14 17.32
N VAL A 67 -2.23 -4.51 16.76
CA VAL A 67 -3.53 -4.32 17.43
C VAL A 67 -3.68 -5.31 18.59
N SER A 68 -3.19 -6.55 18.44
CA SER A 68 -3.21 -7.56 19.51
C SER A 68 -2.38 -7.16 20.73
N SER A 69 -1.32 -6.36 20.56
CA SER A 69 -0.52 -5.83 21.68
C SER A 69 -1.15 -4.63 22.39
N LEU A 70 -2.12 -3.94 21.78
CA LEU A 70 -2.92 -2.88 22.43
C LEU A 70 -4.06 -3.44 23.31
N SER A 71 -4.59 -4.62 22.98
CA SER A 71 -5.68 -5.25 23.73
C SER A 71 -5.30 -5.89 25.07
N TYR A 72 -4.00 -6.04 25.37
CA TYR A 72 -3.51 -6.57 26.66
C TYR A 72 -3.07 -5.48 27.66
N GLY A 73 -3.33 -4.20 27.35
CA GLY A 73 -2.89 -3.04 28.13
C GLY A 73 -3.98 -2.30 28.92
N PHE A 74 -5.20 -2.84 29.02
CA PHE A 74 -6.30 -2.27 29.81
C PHE A 74 -6.73 -3.19 30.95
#